data_AF-A0A9E3J2B9-F1
#
_entry.id   AF-A0A9E3J2B9-F1
#
_cell.length_a   1.000
_cell.length_b   1.000
_cell.length_c   1.000
_cell.angle_alpha   90.00
_cell.angle_beta   90.00
_cell.angle_gamma   90.00
#
_symmetry.space_group_name_H-M   'P 1'
#
loop_
_entity.id
_entity.type
_entity.pdbx_description
1 polymer ?
#
loop_
_entity_poly.entity_id
_entity_poly.type
_entity_poly.pdbx_seq_one_letter_code
_entity_poly.pdbx_strand_id
1 'polypeptide(L)'
;MRELLMAAALLALAGAAAAQPIDQNPPTRTIQCIDVGGQLIPPVCQVPGSRLDLREDICTCPNGGQRLDVAVCAKGQHPPPEGRALNNARAEAMRKGTLIGATFKGQPICVAPRRP
;
A
#
# COMPACT_ATOMS: atom_id res chain seq x y z
N MET A 1 -31.28 -19.53 -35.34
CA MET A 1 -30.97 -19.89 -33.94
C MET A 1 -29.45 -20.07 -33.86
N ARG A 2 -28.53 -19.11 -33.77
CA ARG A 2 -28.41 -17.82 -33.06
C ARG A 2 -28.97 -17.90 -31.65
N GLU A 3 -28.08 -17.72 -30.68
CA GLU A 3 -28.24 -17.56 -29.23
C GLU A 3 -27.32 -18.54 -28.47
N LEU A 4 -26.59 -17.98 -27.48
CA LEU A 4 -25.89 -18.63 -26.36
C LEU A 4 -24.40 -19.01 -26.52
N LEU A 5 -23.54 -17.99 -26.60
CA LEU A 5 -22.22 -18.02 -25.97
C LEU A 5 -21.95 -16.67 -25.30
N MET A 6 -22.63 -16.39 -24.18
CA MET A 6 -22.22 -15.33 -23.26
C MET A 6 -21.30 -15.94 -22.20
N ALA A 7 -20.00 -15.89 -22.45
CA ALA A 7 -18.97 -16.10 -21.43
C ALA A 7 -18.74 -14.76 -20.72
N ALA A 8 -19.39 -14.55 -19.58
CA ALA A 8 -19.05 -13.45 -18.67
C ALA A 8 -18.11 -14.00 -17.58
N ALA A 9 -16.81 -13.90 -17.84
CA ALA A 9 -15.78 -14.17 -16.86
C ALA A 9 -15.82 -13.08 -15.76
N LEU A 10 -16.55 -13.37 -14.67
CA LEU A 10 -16.49 -12.60 -13.43
C LEU A 10 -15.21 -12.99 -12.67
N LEU A 11 -14.08 -12.41 -13.06
CA LEU A 11 -12.87 -12.44 -12.26
C LEU A 11 -13.08 -11.49 -11.07
N ALA A 12 -13.46 -12.07 -9.92
CA ALA A 12 -13.44 -11.40 -8.64
C ALA A 12 -12.01 -10.93 -8.35
N LEU A 13 -11.78 -9.60 -8.34
CA LEU A 13 -10.58 -9.02 -7.75
C LEU A 13 -10.66 -9.20 -6.23
N ALA A 14 -10.28 -10.39 -5.76
CA ALA A 14 -9.99 -10.59 -4.34
C ALA A 14 -8.78 -9.72 -3.99
N GLY A 15 -9.01 -8.66 -3.22
CA GLY A 15 -7.92 -7.86 -2.65
C GLY A 15 -7.01 -8.78 -1.84
N ALA A 16 -5.78 -8.98 -2.30
CA ALA A 16 -4.82 -9.84 -1.64
C ALA A 16 -4.52 -9.29 -0.23
N ALA A 17 -4.99 -10.00 0.80
CA ALA A 17 -4.53 -9.82 2.15
C ALA A 17 -3.12 -10.40 2.26
N ALA A 18 -2.12 -9.56 2.52
CA ALA A 18 -0.78 -10.02 2.86
C ALA A 18 -0.38 -9.48 4.25
N ALA A 19 0.40 -10.26 4.98
CA ALA A 19 0.93 -9.85 6.26
C ALA A 19 2.19 -8.99 6.06
N GLN A 20 2.47 -8.08 7.00
CA GLN A 20 3.82 -7.52 7.09
C GLN A 20 4.82 -8.61 7.50
N PRO A 21 6.13 -8.46 7.21
CA PRO A 21 7.14 -9.38 7.71
C PRO A 21 7.08 -9.49 9.24
N ILE A 22 6.77 -10.70 9.72
CA ILE A 22 6.65 -11.00 11.16
C ILE A 22 8.03 -11.10 11.84
N ASP A 23 9.12 -11.07 11.09
CA ASP A 23 10.49 -11.16 11.61
C ASP A 23 11.08 -9.78 11.97
N GLN A 24 10.37 -8.67 11.73
CA GLN A 24 10.92 -7.31 11.89
C GLN A 24 10.04 -6.42 12.77
N ASN A 25 10.56 -6.03 13.94
CA ASN A 25 9.98 -4.99 14.81
C ASN A 25 11.10 -4.05 15.31
N PRO A 26 11.14 -2.77 14.89
CA PRO A 26 10.16 -2.09 14.04
C PRO A 26 10.20 -2.57 12.57
N PRO A 27 9.07 -2.55 11.85
CA PRO A 27 9.02 -2.96 10.45
C PRO A 27 9.79 -1.99 9.55
N THR A 28 10.53 -2.51 8.56
CA THR A 28 11.24 -1.69 7.55
C THR A 28 10.37 -1.33 6.34
N ARG A 29 9.24 -2.01 6.17
CA ARG A 29 8.24 -1.77 5.13
C ARG A 29 6.83 -1.98 5.67
N THR A 30 5.87 -1.30 5.09
CA THR A 30 4.43 -1.41 5.41
C THR A 30 3.62 -1.29 4.13
N ILE A 31 2.32 -1.23 4.27
CA ILE A 31 1.35 -1.30 3.19
C ILE A 31 0.67 0.05 3.09
N GLN A 32 0.51 0.53 1.86
CA GLN A 32 -0.39 1.61 1.53
C GLN A 32 -1.48 1.11 0.62
N CYS A 33 -2.70 1.58 0.87
CA CYS A 33 -3.80 1.43 -0.06
C CYS A 33 -3.87 2.68 -0.91
N ILE A 34 -3.88 2.51 -2.23
CA ILE A 34 -3.80 3.61 -3.19
C ILE A 34 -4.94 3.51 -4.20
N ASP A 35 -5.60 4.63 -4.46
CA ASP A 35 -6.64 4.71 -5.49
C ASP A 35 -6.02 4.84 -6.91
N VAL A 36 -6.87 4.78 -7.94
CA VAL A 36 -6.41 4.89 -9.33
C VAL A 36 -5.71 6.22 -9.66
N GLY A 37 -5.98 7.28 -8.88
CA GLY A 37 -5.35 8.59 -9.00
C GLY A 37 -4.09 8.75 -8.15
N GLY A 38 -3.65 7.71 -7.44
CA GLY A 38 -2.48 7.72 -6.58
C GLY A 38 -2.71 8.30 -5.19
N GLN A 39 -3.96 8.58 -4.81
CA GLN A 39 -4.31 9.06 -3.47
C GLN A 39 -4.28 7.91 -2.46
N LEU A 40 -3.97 8.24 -1.21
CA LEU A 40 -4.01 7.27 -0.12
C LEU A 40 -5.46 6.99 0.28
N ILE A 41 -5.75 5.70 0.42
CA ILE A 41 -6.94 5.18 1.08
C ILE A 41 -6.48 4.64 2.45
N PRO A 42 -7.18 4.93 3.55
CA PRO A 42 -6.87 4.33 4.85
C PRO A 42 -6.98 2.79 4.78
N PRO A 43 -5.91 2.04 5.07
CA PRO A 43 -6.00 0.58 5.17
C PRO A 43 -6.78 0.19 6.43
N VAL A 44 -7.47 -0.96 6.38
CA VAL A 44 -8.04 -1.61 7.56
C VAL A 44 -7.09 -2.73 7.97
N CYS A 45 -6.36 -2.52 9.07
CA CYS A 45 -5.35 -3.46 9.54
C CYS A 45 -5.73 -4.08 10.88
N GLN A 46 -5.58 -5.40 11.00
CA GLN A 46 -5.44 -6.08 12.28
C GLN A 46 -4.04 -5.79 12.82
N VAL A 47 -3.98 -5.34 14.07
CA VAL A 47 -2.75 -4.98 14.76
C VAL A 47 -2.68 -5.74 16.10
N PRO A 48 -1.48 -6.12 16.57
CA PRO A 48 -1.31 -6.67 17.90
C PRO A 48 -1.78 -5.70 18.98
N GLY A 49 -2.32 -6.22 20.09
CA GLY A 49 -2.77 -5.39 21.22
C GLY A 49 -1.64 -4.72 22.02
N SER A 50 -0.38 -5.07 21.74
CA SER A 50 0.80 -4.50 22.40
C SER A 50 1.24 -3.21 21.73
N ARG A 51 1.42 -2.14 22.51
CA ARG A 51 1.99 -0.87 22.01
C ARG A 51 3.47 -0.96 21.60
N LEU A 52 4.17 -2.00 22.08
CA LEU A 52 5.57 -2.25 21.72
C LEU A 52 5.71 -2.98 20.37
N ASP A 53 4.61 -3.53 19.87
CA ASP A 53 4.57 -4.22 18.60
C ASP A 53 3.97 -3.30 17.54
N LEU A 54 4.84 -2.76 16.69
CA LEU A 54 4.45 -1.80 15.67
C LEU A 54 4.03 -2.46 14.35
N ARG A 55 4.00 -3.79 14.30
CA ARG A 55 3.64 -4.56 13.11
C ARG A 55 2.12 -4.57 12.89
N GLU A 56 1.73 -4.82 11.65
CA GLU A 56 0.36 -5.03 11.18
C GLU A 56 0.28 -6.49 10.70
N ASP A 57 -0.63 -7.26 11.29
CA ASP A 57 -0.76 -8.67 10.99
C ASP A 57 -1.42 -8.88 9.63
N ILE A 58 -2.56 -8.22 9.40
CA ILE A 58 -3.36 -8.37 8.18
C ILE A 58 -3.96 -7.02 7.81
N CYS A 59 -3.67 -6.51 6.61
CA CYS A 59 -4.27 -5.27 6.09
C CYS A 59 -5.09 -5.52 4.83
N THR A 60 -6.29 -4.93 4.77
CA THR A 60 -7.14 -4.89 3.59
C THR A 60 -7.29 -3.46 3.08
N CYS A 61 -7.44 -3.34 1.75
CA CYS A 61 -7.66 -2.05 1.09
C CYS A 61 -9.14 -1.91 0.70
N PRO A 62 -9.90 -1.03 1.36
CA PRO A 62 -11.30 -0.81 1.02
C PRO A 62 -11.44 0.02 -0.28
N ASN A 63 -12.68 0.14 -0.76
CA ASN A 63 -13.06 1.04 -1.86
C ASN A 63 -12.30 0.81 -3.18
N GLY A 64 -11.91 -0.44 -3.46
CA GLY A 64 -11.14 -0.78 -4.66
C GLY A 64 -9.70 -0.25 -4.64
N GLY A 65 -9.19 0.15 -3.48
CA GLY A 65 -7.80 0.56 -3.33
C GLY A 65 -6.84 -0.57 -3.63
N GLN A 66 -5.79 -0.27 -4.38
CA GLN A 66 -4.72 -1.21 -4.64
C GLN A 66 -3.75 -1.22 -3.45
N ARG A 67 -3.45 -2.43 -2.99
CA ARG A 67 -2.46 -2.69 -1.95
C ARG A 67 -1.05 -2.61 -2.53
N LEU A 68 -0.18 -1.78 -1.94
CA LEU A 68 1.20 -1.63 -2.36
C LEU A 68 2.14 -1.64 -1.15
N ASP A 69 3.25 -2.35 -1.25
CA ASP A 69 4.31 -2.26 -0.25
C ASP A 69 5.08 -0.95 -0.41
N VAL A 70 5.40 -0.30 0.71
CA VAL A 70 6.15 0.95 0.80
C VAL A 70 7.20 0.87 1.90
N ALA A 71 8.34 1.53 1.71
CA ALA A 71 9.39 1.60 2.72
C ALA A 71 8.97 2.48 3.91
N VAL A 72 9.35 2.09 5.11
CA VAL A 72 9.34 2.98 6.27
C VAL A 72 10.55 3.92 6.16
N CYS A 73 10.37 5.21 6.43
CA CYS A 73 11.44 6.20 6.33
C CYS A 73 12.58 5.85 7.29
N ALA A 74 13.81 5.92 6.78
CA ALA A 74 15.00 5.74 7.60
C ALA A 74 15.11 6.84 8.68
N LYS A 75 15.94 6.62 9.69
CA LYS A 75 16.19 7.62 10.74
C LYS A 75 16.69 8.93 10.12
N GLY A 76 15.98 10.02 10.39
CA GLY A 76 16.30 11.35 9.86
C GLY A 76 15.75 11.62 8.44
N GLN A 77 15.12 10.64 7.79
CA GLN A 77 14.38 10.84 6.55
C GLN A 77 12.93 11.26 6.86
N HIS A 78 12.39 12.14 6.03
CA HIS A 78 11.00 12.54 6.10
C HIS A 78 10.21 12.02 4.90
N PRO A 79 8.94 11.62 5.08
CA PRO A 79 8.09 11.26 3.97
C PRO A 79 7.92 12.47 3.03
N PRO A 80 7.79 12.25 1.72
CA PRO A 80 7.47 13.32 0.79
C PRO A 80 6.21 14.09 1.21
N PRO A 81 6.15 15.42 1.01
CA PRO A 81 4.96 16.19 1.33
C PRO A 81 3.77 15.72 0.49
N GLU A 82 2.62 15.54 1.14
CA GLU A 82 1.38 15.14 0.48
C GLU A 82 0.93 16.18 -0.56
N GLY A 83 0.32 15.69 -1.64
CA GLY A 83 -0.21 16.56 -2.70
C GLY A 83 -0.26 15.90 -4.06
N ARG A 84 -0.81 16.64 -5.04
CA ARG A 84 -1.04 16.14 -6.41
C ARG A 84 0.20 15.54 -7.06
N ALA A 85 1.36 16.18 -6.88
CA ALA A 85 2.60 15.71 -7.49
C ALA A 85 3.05 14.35 -6.93
N LEU A 86 2.88 14.12 -5.63
CA LEU A 86 3.18 12.83 -5.00
C LEU A 86 2.18 11.76 -5.42
N ASN A 87 0.89 12.12 -5.53
CA ASN A 87 -0.14 11.22 -6.02
C ASN A 87 0.17 10.73 -7.43
N ASN A 88 0.62 11.62 -8.33
CA ASN A 88 1.05 11.21 -9.68
C ASN A 88 2.20 10.19 -9.64
N ALA A 89 3.20 10.40 -8.79
CA ALA A 89 4.32 9.47 -8.63
C ALA A 89 3.87 8.10 -8.07
N ARG A 90 2.94 8.11 -7.11
CA ARG A 90 2.31 6.89 -6.57
C ARG A 90 1.49 6.16 -7.64
N ALA A 91 0.70 6.87 -8.44
CA ALA A 91 -0.09 6.29 -9.53
C ALA A 91 0.81 5.63 -10.59
N GLU A 92 1.97 6.22 -10.88
CA GLU A 92 2.96 5.61 -11.78
C GLU A 92 3.56 4.34 -11.16
N ALA A 93 3.99 4.41 -9.90
CA ALA A 93 4.55 3.27 -9.18
C ALA A 93 3.54 2.13 -8.96
N MET A 94 2.26 2.45 -8.80
CA MET A 94 1.17 1.48 -8.69
C MET A 94 1.09 0.57 -9.93
N ARG A 95 1.39 1.09 -11.12
CA ARG A 95 1.47 0.28 -12.36
C ARG A 95 2.59 -0.77 -12.31
N LYS A 96 3.61 -0.53 -11.49
CA LYS A 96 4.72 -1.46 -11.21
C LYS A 96 4.42 -2.42 -10.05
N GLY A 97 3.30 -2.21 -9.34
CA GLY A 97 2.84 -3.08 -8.24
C GLY A 97 3.55 -2.87 -6.90
N THR A 98 4.44 -1.88 -6.77
CA THR A 98 5.11 -1.56 -5.50
C THR A 98 5.54 -0.09 -5.43
N LEU A 99 5.60 0.46 -4.21
CA LEU A 99 6.24 1.76 -3.93
C LEU A 99 7.68 1.61 -3.44
N ILE A 100 8.16 0.39 -3.19
CA ILE A 100 9.56 0.16 -2.82
C ILE A 100 10.46 0.57 -4.00
N GLY A 101 11.40 1.47 -3.74
CA GLY A 101 12.29 2.04 -4.75
C GLY A 101 11.65 3.10 -5.65
N ALA A 102 10.35 3.38 -5.50
CA ALA A 102 9.73 4.52 -6.17
C ALA A 102 10.28 5.83 -5.60
N THR A 103 10.41 6.84 -6.46
CA THR A 103 11.00 8.12 -6.10
C THR A 103 10.08 9.29 -6.40
N PHE A 104 10.13 10.31 -5.56
CA PHE A 104 9.51 11.61 -5.77
C PHE A 104 10.60 12.69 -5.71
N LYS A 105 10.76 13.47 -6.78
CA LYS A 105 11.80 14.52 -6.90
C LYS A 105 13.22 14.02 -6.55
N GLY A 106 13.55 12.81 -6.99
CA GLY A 106 14.85 12.18 -6.74
C GLY A 106 15.03 11.60 -5.32
N GLN A 107 14.02 11.69 -4.45
CA GLN A 107 14.04 11.09 -3.12
C GLN A 107 13.15 9.84 -3.06
N PRO A 108 13.51 8.80 -2.30
CA PRO A 108 12.65 7.63 -2.13
C PRO A 108 11.30 8.00 -1.50
N ILE A 109 10.23 7.41 -2.02
CA ILE A 109 8.92 7.45 -1.37
C ILE A 109 8.99 6.52 -0.14
N CYS A 110 8.71 7.09 1.02
CA CYS A 110 8.64 6.36 2.28
C CYS A 110 7.50 6.88 3.15
N VAL A 111 7.15 6.11 4.17
CA VAL A 111 6.15 6.50 5.17
C VAL A 111 6.77 6.68 6.54
N ALA A 112 6.22 7.58 7.34
CA ALA A 112 6.66 7.74 8.71
C ALA A 112 6.47 6.42 9.50
N PRO A 113 7.41 6.06 10.39
CA PRO A 113 7.23 4.92 11.28
C PRO A 113 6.01 5.14 12.19
N ARG A 114 5.34 4.05 12.54
CA ARG A 114 4.30 4.07 13.57
C ARG A 114 4.92 4.50 14.90
N ARG A 115 4.19 5.33 15.65
CA ARG A 115 4.58 5.71 17.02
C ARG A 115 3.97 4.70 18.01
N PRO A 116 4.72 4.27 19.04
CA PRO A 116 4.18 3.50 20.15
C PRO A 116 3.20 4.30 21.02
#